data_AF-K2RQ42-F1
#
_entry.id   AF-K2RQ42-F1
#
_cell.length_a   1.000
_cell.length_b   1.000
_cell.length_c   1.000
_cell.angle_alpha   90.00
_cell.angle_beta   90.00
_cell.angle_gamma   90.00
#
_symmetry.space_group_name_H-M   'P 1'
#
loop_
_entity.id
_entity.type
_entity.pdbx_description
1 polymer ?
#
loop_
_entity_poly.entity_id
_entity_poly.type
_entity_poly.pdbx_seq_one_letter_code
_entity_poly.pdbx_strand_id
1 'polypeptide(L)' 'MSFFYINIIAGIGFLIAGILTLYKQRKNPSENKYMTLAGFLLILAGICQFISVVSYFYELNF' A
#
# COMPACT_ATOMS: atom_id res chain seq x y z
N MET A 1 13.01 4.26 16.21
CA MET A 1 12.90 5.27 15.13
C MET A 1 13.07 4.66 13.74
N SER A 2 14.12 3.88 13.43
CA SER A 2 14.37 3.38 12.06
C SER A 2 13.24 2.50 11.48
N PHE A 3 12.63 1.63 12.28
CA PHE A 3 11.50 0.78 11.84
C PHE A 3 10.25 1.59 11.43
N PHE A 4 10.06 2.76 12.03
CA PHE A 4 8.90 3.61 11.75
C PHE A 4 8.98 4.22 10.34
N TYR A 5 10.15 4.75 9.97
CA TYR A 5 10.40 5.26 8.63
C TYR A 5 10.34 4.17 7.56
N ILE A 6 10.83 2.96 7.87
CA ILE A 6 10.72 1.81 6.96
C ILE A 6 9.26 1.48 6.67
N ASN A 7 8.39 1.49 7.69
CA ASN A 7 6.96 1.23 7.50
C ASN A 7 6.26 2.31 6.67
N ILE A 8 6.64 3.59 6.83
CA ILE A 8 6.14 4.69 6.00
C ILE A 8 6.57 4.50 4.54
N ILE A 9 7.85 4.22 4.30
CA ILE A 9 8.38 4.00 2.95
C ILE A 9 7.72 2.78 2.30
N ALA A 10 7.56 1.69 3.04
CA ALA A 10 6.86 0.49 2.58
C ALA A 10 5.40 0.79 2.24
N GLY A 11 4.69 1.55 3.08
CA GLY A 11 3.31 1.98 2.82
C GLY A 11 3.17 2.78 1.53
N ILE A 12 4.07 3.74 1.29
CA ILE A 12 4.12 4.49 0.02
C ILE A 12 4.42 3.56 -1.15
N GLY A 13 5.37 2.65 -1.00
CA GLY A 13 5.72 1.66 -2.02
C GLY A 13 4.54 0.78 -2.43
N PHE A 14 3.77 0.30 -1.45
CA PHE A 14 2.56 -0.49 -1.70
C PHE A 14 1.46 0.32 -2.40
N LEU A 15 1.25 1.58 -2.03
CA LEU A 15 0.31 2.46 -2.74
C LEU A 15 0.70 2.66 -4.21
N ILE A 16 1.97 2.98 -4.48
CA ILE A 16 2.48 3.19 -5.84
C ILE A 16 2.35 1.89 -6.65
N ALA A 17 2.75 0.75 -6.10
CA ALA A 17 2.65 -0.55 -6.75
C ALA A 17 1.18 -0.92 -7.05
N GLY A 18 0.26 -0.65 -6.11
CA GLY A 18 -1.17 -0.88 -6.30
C GLY A 18 -1.75 -0.03 -7.43
N ILE A 19 -1.46 1.27 -7.44
CA ILE A 19 -1.90 2.20 -8.50
C ILE A 19 -1.32 1.78 -9.85
N LEU A 20 -0.03 1.44 -9.91
CA LEU A 20 0.64 1.01 -11.14
C LEU A 20 0.00 -0.28 -11.70
N THR A 21 -0.34 -1.21 -10.82
CA THR A 21 -1.00 -2.47 -11.18
C THR A 21 -2.39 -2.22 -11.77
N LEU A 22 -3.19 -1.36 -11.13
CA LEU A 22 -4.51 -0.95 -11.65
C LEU A 22 -4.40 -0.19 -12.97
N TYR A 23 -3.41 0.69 -13.11
CA TYR A 23 -3.17 1.44 -14.34
C TYR A 23 -2.77 0.51 -15.49
N LYS A 24 -1.87 -0.46 -15.24
CA LYS A 24 -1.45 -1.45 -16.23
C LYS A 24 -2.63 -2.31 -16.69
N GLN A 25 -3.48 -2.74 -15.76
CA GLN A 25 -4.68 -3.49 -16.10
C GLN A 25 -5.66 -2.67 -16.95
N ARG A 26 -5.85 -1.38 -16.64
CA ARG A 26 -6.70 -0.50 -17.45
C ARG A 26 -6.18 -0.37 -18.88
N LYS A 27 -4.86 -0.37 -19.08
CA LYS A 27 -4.22 -0.30 -20.40
C LYS A 27 -4.32 -1.62 -21.17
N ASN A 28 -4.15 -2.77 -20.50
CA ASN A 28 -4.23 -4.10 -21.09
C ASN A 28 -5.17 -5.02 -20.29
N PRO A 29 -6.50 -4.91 -20.49
CA PRO A 29 -7.48 -5.67 -19.70
C PRO A 29 -7.50 -7.18 -19.99
N SER A 30 -7.01 -7.62 -21.16
CA SER A 30 -7.02 -9.03 -21.58
C SER A 30 -5.88 -9.87 -20.99
N GLU A 31 -4.81 -9.23 -20.50
CA GLU A 31 -3.57 -9.92 -20.10
C GLU A 31 -3.63 -10.49 -18.69
N ASN A 32 -4.52 -9.98 -17.82
CA ASN A 32 -4.62 -10.49 -16.45
C ASN A 32 -5.93 -10.09 -15.74
N LYS A 33 -6.89 -11.02 -15.69
CA LYS A 33 -8.19 -10.84 -15.02
C LYS A 33 -8.08 -10.58 -13.51
N TYR A 34 -7.01 -11.06 -12.88
CA TYR A 34 -6.80 -10.96 -11.42
C TYR A 34 -5.92 -9.77 -10.98
N MET A 35 -5.41 -8.95 -11.91
CA MET A 35 -4.59 -7.79 -11.57
C MET A 35 -5.37 -6.72 -10.78
N THR A 36 -6.70 -6.62 -10.94
CA THR A 36 -7.50 -5.66 -10.14
C THR A 36 -7.42 -6.00 -8.67
N LEU A 37 -7.54 -7.29 -8.35
CA LEU A 37 -7.51 -7.77 -6.99
C LEU A 37 -6.13 -7.53 -6.37
N ALA A 38 -5.06 -7.82 -7.12
CA ALA A 38 -3.70 -7.54 -6.68
C ALA A 38 -3.47 -6.04 -6.42
N GLY A 39 -3.94 -5.18 -7.31
CA GLY A 39 -3.87 -3.72 -7.14
C GLY A 39 -4.62 -3.24 -5.90
N PHE A 40 -5.84 -3.75 -5.67
CA PHE A 40 -6.63 -3.45 -4.47
C PHE A 40 -5.96 -3.95 -3.19
N LEU A 41 -5.40 -5.17 -3.18
CA LEU A 41 -4.69 -5.72 -2.03
C LEU A 41 -3.47 -4.87 -1.67
N LEU A 42 -2.72 -4.40 -2.67
CA LEU A 42 -1.56 -3.55 -2.45
C LEU A 42 -1.95 -2.18 -1.87
N ILE A 43 -3.04 -1.58 -2.36
CA ILE A 43 -3.56 -0.34 -1.79
C ILE A 43 -4.01 -0.56 -0.34
N LEU A 44 -4.71 -1.65 -0.07
CA LEU A 44 -5.17 -2.00 1.28
C LEU A 44 -3.99 -2.21 2.23
N ALA A 45 -2.95 -2.93 1.79
CA ALA A 45 -1.72 -3.13 2.55
C ALA A 45 -1.04 -1.78 2.86
N GLY A 46 -0.96 -0.87 1.89
CA GLY A 46 -0.46 0.48 2.10
C GLY A 46 -1.23 1.22 3.20
N ILE A 47 -2.56 1.20 3.15
CA ILE A 47 -3.43 1.84 4.15
C ILE A 47 -3.21 1.21 5.55
N CYS A 48 -3.15 -0.11 5.66
CA CYS A 48 -2.89 -0.80 6.92
C CYS A 48 -1.54 -0.39 7.52
N GLN A 49 -0.50 -0.24 6.70
CA GLN A 49 0.80 0.25 7.13
C GLN A 49 0.70 1.66 7.73
N PHE A 50 -0.05 2.57 7.09
CA PHE A 50 -0.25 3.92 7.62
C PHE A 50 -1.04 3.93 8.93
N ILE A 51 -2.07 3.10 9.06
CA ILE A 51 -2.82 2.96 10.32
C ILE A 51 -1.89 2.50 11.44
N SER A 52 -1.04 1.50 11.18
CA SER A 52 -0.06 1.02 12.16
C SER A 52 0.91 2.13 12.61
N VAL A 53 1.38 2.96 11.67
CA VAL A 53 2.24 4.13 11.94
C VAL A 53 1.49 5.13 12.83
N VAL A 54 0.23 5.44 12.53
CA VAL A 54 -0.59 6.36 13.33
C VAL A 54 -0.84 5.82 14.74
N SER A 55 -1.19 4.53 14.86
CA SER A 55 -1.42 3.88 16.16
C SER A 55 -0.17 3.90 17.04
N TYR A 56 1.00 3.59 16.48
CA TYR A 56 2.27 3.65 17.20
C TYR A 56 2.63 5.08 17.64
N PHE A 57 2.31 6.09 16.82
CA PHE A 57 2.50 7.49 17.21
C PHE A 57 1.56 7.88 18.36
N TYR A 58 0.32 7.41 18.34
CA TYR A 58 -0.64 7.65 19.42
C TYR A 58 -0.21 7.00 20.73
N GLU A 59 0.25 5.74 20.69
CA GLU A 59 0.73 4.99 21.86
C GLU A 59 1.98 5.64 22.50
N LEU A 60 2.85 6.26 21.70
CA LEU A 60 4.03 6.97 22.21
C LEU A 60 3.74 8.32 22.88
N ASN A 61 2.57 8.91 22.64
CA ASN A 61 2.20 10.25 23.13
C ASN A 61 1.19 10.18 24.30
N PHE A 62 0.94 8.99 24.85
CA PHE A 62 0.07 8.75 26.01
C PHE A 62 0.88 8.10 27.14
#